data_AF-A0AAV8XGY3-F1
#
_entry.id   AF-A0AAV8XGY3-F1
#
_cell.length_a   1.000
_cell.length_b   1.000
_cell.length_c   1.000
_cell.angle_alpha   90.00
_cell.angle_beta   90.00
_cell.angle_gamma   90.00
#
_symmetry.space_group_name_H-M   'P 1'
#
loop_
_entity.id
_entity.type
_entity.pdbx_description
1 polymer ?
#
loop_
_entity_poly.entity_id
_entity_poly.type
_entity_poly.pdbx_seq_one_letter_code
_entity_poly.pdbx_strand_id
1 'polypeptide(L)'
;MTSVDFDEKKTDVIVAMKSDLGERVAFEKGVQCTGGVEFWLNNLLQMVRDTVKNVIAVQSQCFVDPDYDFIVGFQPFCGQVKE
;
A
#
# COMPACT_ATOMS: atom_id res chain seq x y z
N MET A 1 11.82 -11.50 -1.01
CA MET A 1 12.37 -10.18 -1.37
C MET A 1 11.21 -9.25 -1.72
N THR A 2 10.93 -8.30 -0.82
CA THR A 2 9.88 -7.28 -1.01
C THR A 2 10.25 -6.38 -2.18
N SER A 3 9.30 -6.10 -3.07
CA SER A 3 9.51 -5.28 -4.27
C SER A 3 8.52 -4.12 -4.35
N VAL A 4 8.70 -3.25 -5.34
CA VAL A 4 7.78 -2.16 -5.64
C VAL A 4 7.38 -2.21 -7.11
N ASP A 5 6.18 -1.73 -7.41
CA ASP A 5 5.70 -1.60 -8.78
C ASP A 5 5.83 -0.16 -9.26
N PHE A 6 6.24 0.01 -10.51
CA PHE A 6 6.31 1.30 -11.18
C PHE A 6 5.06 1.52 -12.05
N ASP A 7 4.69 2.78 -12.26
CA ASP A 7 3.64 3.15 -13.20
C ASP A 7 4.06 2.78 -14.64
N GLU A 8 3.13 2.16 -15.39
CA GLU A 8 3.41 1.68 -16.75
C GLU A 8 3.70 2.81 -17.75
N LYS A 9 3.16 4.01 -17.51
CA LYS A 9 3.34 5.19 -18.36
C LYS A 9 4.44 6.11 -17.84
N LYS A 10 4.67 6.10 -16.52
CA LYS A 10 5.69 6.90 -15.83
C LYS A 10 6.62 5.99 -15.05
N THR A 11 7.58 5.39 -15.74
CA THR A 11 8.51 4.41 -15.16
C THR A 11 9.41 4.98 -14.06
N ASP A 12 9.38 6.29 -13.83
CA ASP A 12 10.02 6.99 -12.73
C ASP A 12 9.11 7.13 -11.49
N VAL A 13 7.90 6.57 -11.48
CA VAL A 13 6.96 6.72 -10.36
C VAL A 13 6.62 5.35 -9.78
N ILE A 14 6.90 5.16 -8.50
CA ILE A 14 6.48 3.98 -7.75
C ILE A 14 5.03 4.16 -7.33
N VAL A 15 4.19 3.14 -7.56
CA VAL A 15 2.74 3.20 -7.30
C VAL A 15 2.25 2.18 -6.28
N ALA A 16 3.03 1.13 -5.99
CA ALA A 16 2.65 0.11 -5.02
C ALA A 16 3.87 -0.57 -4.39
N MET A 17 3.66 -1.17 -3.22
CA MET A 17 4.58 -2.12 -2.61
C MET A 17 4.04 -3.55 -2.71
N LYS A 18 4.95 -4.52 -2.86
CA LYS A 18 4.62 -5.93 -2.95
C LYS A 18 5.39 -6.72 -1.89
N SER A 19 4.66 -7.51 -1.09
CA SER A 19 5.21 -8.37 -0.06
C SER A 19 5.67 -9.73 -0.61
N ASP A 20 6.48 -10.43 0.17
CA ASP A 20 6.94 -11.79 -0.14
C ASP A 20 5.81 -12.82 -0.20
N LEU A 21 4.68 -12.51 0.44
CA LEU A 21 3.46 -13.33 0.43
C LEU A 21 2.56 -13.01 -0.77
N GLY A 22 3.01 -12.14 -1.68
CA GLY A 22 2.27 -11.75 -2.88
C GLY A 22 1.25 -10.64 -2.66
N GLU A 23 1.15 -10.07 -1.46
CA GLU A 23 0.27 -8.95 -1.17
C GLU A 23 0.77 -7.69 -1.90
N ARG A 24 -0.13 -6.98 -2.58
CA ARG A 24 0.19 -5.77 -3.32
C ARG A 24 -0.65 -4.61 -2.83
N VAL A 25 0.00 -3.69 -2.12
CA VAL A 25 -0.65 -2.51 -1.57
C VAL A 25 -0.33 -1.29 -2.42
N ALA A 26 -1.35 -0.71 -3.05
CA ALA A 26 -1.23 0.55 -3.79
C ALA A 26 -1.03 1.72 -2.82
N PHE A 27 -0.15 2.65 -3.18
CA PHE A 27 0.02 3.89 -2.45
C PHE A 27 -1.08 4.88 -2.81
N GLU A 28 -1.53 5.69 -1.84
CA GLU A 28 -2.48 6.78 -2.09
C GLU A 28 -1.92 7.83 -3.05
N LYS A 29 -0.60 8.02 -3.02
CA LYS A 29 0.14 8.91 -3.89
C LYS A 29 1.43 8.22 -4.34
N GLY A 30 1.67 8.25 -5.65
CA GLY A 30 2.90 7.71 -6.22
C GLY A 30 4.15 8.46 -5.75
N VAL A 31 5.25 7.73 -5.59
CA VAL A 31 6.55 8.28 -5.18
C VAL A 31 7.42 8.45 -6.41
N GLN A 32 7.77 9.71 -6.71
CA GLN A 32 8.58 10.04 -7.87
C GLN A 32 10.07 9.82 -7.59
N CYS A 33 10.72 9.02 -8.42
CA CYS A 33 12.12 8.60 -8.34
C CYS A 33 13.04 9.58 -9.07
N THR A 34 12.86 10.87 -8.81
CA THR A 34 13.64 11.94 -9.43
C THR A 34 14.56 12.59 -8.41
N GLY A 35 15.76 12.98 -8.83
CA GLY A 35 16.76 13.61 -7.98
C GLY A 35 17.64 12.60 -7.24
N GLY A 36 18.17 13.00 -6.08
CA GLY A 36 19.08 12.16 -5.29
C GLY A 36 18.37 10.94 -4.70
N VAL A 37 19.07 9.79 -4.71
CA VAL A 37 18.50 8.49 -4.32
C VAL A 37 17.95 8.48 -2.90
N GLU A 38 18.68 9.11 -1.98
CA GLU A 38 18.30 9.20 -0.58
C GLU A 38 16.97 9.94 -0.38
N PHE A 39 16.65 10.92 -1.25
CA PHE A 39 15.41 11.68 -1.14
C PHE A 39 14.19 10.82 -1.48
N TRP A 40 14.20 10.14 -2.63
CA TRP A 40 13.06 9.33 -3.02
C TRP A 40 12.93 8.06 -2.18
N LEU A 41 14.04 7.50 -1.67
CA LEU A 41 13.99 6.39 -0.70
C LEU A 41 13.36 6.80 0.64
N ASN A 42 13.71 7.98 1.16
CA ASN A 42 13.09 8.49 2.38
C ASN A 42 11.59 8.77 2.18
N ASN A 43 11.22 9.34 1.03
CA ASN A 43 9.81 9.55 0.67
C ASN A 43 9.05 8.23 0.53
N LEU A 44 9.68 7.21 -0.09
CA LEU A 44 9.11 5.87 -0.20
C LEU A 44 8.87 5.25 1.17
N LEU A 45 9.86 5.33 2.07
CA LEU A 45 9.74 4.82 3.44
C LEU A 45 8.60 5.52 4.20
N GLN A 46 8.47 6.84 4.04
CA GLN A 46 7.38 7.59 4.64
C GLN A 46 6.02 7.14 4.09
N MET A 47 5.90 6.99 2.76
CA MET A 47 4.65 6.52 2.14
C MET A 47 4.25 5.11 2.56
N VAL A 48 5.21 4.19 2.69
CA VAL A 48 4.95 2.84 3.21
C VAL A 48 4.36 2.91 4.62
N ARG A 49 4.95 3.73 5.51
CA ARG A 49 4.48 3.90 6.89
C ARG A 49 3.07 4.49 6.94
N ASP A 50 2.81 5.51 6.13
CA ASP A 50 1.51 6.19 6.12
C ASP A 50 0.42 5.29 5.53
N THR A 51 0.74 4.51 4.50
CA THR A 51 -0.16 3.50 3.93
C THR A 51 -0.54 2.45 4.98
N VAL A 52 0.44 1.90 5.71
CA VAL A 52 0.18 0.91 6.77
C VAL A 52 -0.66 1.51 7.89
N LYS A 53 -0.37 2.74 8.33
CA LYS A 53 -1.17 3.43 9.34
C LYS A 53 -2.62 3.60 8.88
N ASN A 54 -2.84 3.97 7.63
CA ASN A 54 -4.20 4.15 7.11
C ASN A 54 -4.95 2.82 7.05
N VAL A 55 -4.31 1.75 6.57
CA VAL A 55 -4.91 0.39 6.57
C VAL A 55 -5.35 -0.02 7.99
N ILE A 56 -4.50 0.19 8.99
CA ILE A 56 -4.83 -0.11 10.40
C ILE A 56 -5.96 0.79 10.91
N ALA A 57 -5.95 2.07 10.58
CA ALA A 57 -6.98 3.02 11.01
C ALA A 57 -8.36 2.66 10.44
N VAL A 58 -8.42 2.34 9.15
CA VAL A 58 -9.64 1.89 8.48
C VAL A 58 -10.16 0.60 9.12
N GLN A 59 -9.30 -0.40 9.32
CA GLN A 59 -9.70 -1.64 10.00
C GLN A 59 -10.21 -1.39 11.42
N SER A 60 -9.54 -0.51 12.17
CA SER A 60 -9.94 -0.15 13.53
C SER A 60 -11.33 0.48 13.57
N GLN A 61 -11.68 1.33 12.61
CA GLN A 61 -13.02 1.91 12.50
C GLN A 61 -14.07 0.85 12.19
N CYS A 62 -13.76 -0.07 11.28
CA CYS A 62 -14.64 -1.16 10.92
C CYS A 62 -14.94 -2.12 12.08
N PHE A 63 -13.97 -2.40 12.96
CA PHE A 63 -14.18 -3.26 14.13
C PHE A 63 -15.13 -2.67 15.19
N VAL A 64 -15.34 -1.35 15.20
CA VAL A 64 -16.22 -0.68 16.16
C VAL A 64 -17.67 -0.64 15.66
N ASP A 65 -17.90 -0.92 14.38
CA ASP A 65 -19.23 -0.94 13.77
C ASP A 65 -19.89 -2.33 13.99
N PRO A 66 -21.00 -2.41 14.75
CA PRO A 66 -21.68 -3.68 15.04
C PRO A 66 -22.34 -4.32 13.81
N ASP A 67 -22.57 -3.56 12.74
CA ASP A 67 -23.14 -4.05 11.48
C ASP A 67 -22.06 -4.43 10.46
N TYR A 68 -20.77 -4.28 10.81
CA TYR A 68 -19.67 -4.62 9.92
C TYR A 68 -19.45 -6.13 9.82
N ASP A 69 -19.68 -6.68 8.63
CA ASP A 69 -19.27 -8.04 8.30
C ASP A 69 -17.74 -8.07 8.12
N PHE A 70 -17.05 -8.51 9.18
CA PHE A 70 -15.60 -8.63 9.20
C PHE A 70 -15.06 -9.47 8.06
N ILE A 71 -15.69 -10.60 7.73
CA ILE A 71 -15.18 -11.50 6.70
C ILE A 71 -15.24 -10.82 5.34
N VAL A 72 -16.36 -10.15 5.03
CA VAL A 72 -16.55 -9.45 3.76
C VAL A 72 -15.66 -8.20 3.66
N GLY A 73 -15.58 -7.42 4.73
CA GLY A 73 -14.84 -6.16 4.74
C GLY A 73 -13.32 -6.31 4.89
N PHE A 74 -12.84 -7.46 5.36
CA PHE A 74 -11.41 -7.77 5.50
C PHE A 74 -10.79 -8.36 4.23
N GLN A 75 -11.59 -9.04 3.38
CA GLN A 75 -11.11 -9.60 2.11
C GLN A 75 -10.36 -8.61 1.19
N PRO A 76 -10.78 -7.34 1.04
CA PRO A 76 -10.05 -6.36 0.22
C PRO A 76 -8.66 -6.02 0.76
N PHE A 77 -8.40 -6.23 2.05
CA PHE A 77 -7.12 -5.91 2.70
C PHE A 77 -6.21 -7.12 2.80
N CYS A 78 -6.72 -8.30 3.15
CA CYS A 78 -5.91 -9.51 3.36
C CYS A 78 -6.02 -10.56 2.26
N GLY A 79 -6.68 -10.23 1.15
CA GLY A 79 -6.84 -11.08 -0.02
C GLY A 79 -6.64 -10.32 -1.33
N GLN A 80 -5.66 -9.42 -1.42
CA GLN A 80 -5.30 -8.68 -2.65
C GLN A 80 -4.65 -9.57 -3.74
N VAL A 81 -5.11 -10.82 -3.85
CA VAL A 81 -5.00 -11.66 -5.04
C VAL A 81 -6.43 -12.03 -5.43
N LYS A 82 -7.03 -11.19 -6.27
CA LYS A 82 -7.97 -11.66 -7.29
C LYS A 82 -7.26 -11.45 -8.63
N GLU A 83 -7.24 -12.55 -9.38
CA GLU A 83 -6.64 -12.85 -10.69
C GLU A 83 -6.31 -11.66 -11.60
#